data_AF-A0AAU1C226-F1
#
_entry.id   AF-A0AAU1C226-F1
#
_cell.length_a   1.000
_cell.length_b   1.000
_cell.length_c   1.000
_cell.angle_alpha   90.00
_cell.angle_beta   90.00
_cell.angle_gamma   90.00
#
_symmetry.space_group_name_H-M   'P 1'
#
loop_
_entity.id
_entity.type
_entity.pdbx_description
1 polymer ?
#
loop_
_entity_poly.entity_id
_entity_poly.type
_entity_poly.pdbx_seq_one_letter_code
_entity_poly.pdbx_strand_id
1 'polypeptide(L)'
;MKHALRTTLAGAVAAVALAVAVPPAVASSSQVDQPTKVPCFDTLAPRGPADPARIGAGAYNQARSILAVAGSQTAAKSHPAHGVTSVPVRYGTSLLACARDEFRHNDRNAPRKQSGMTPYHYIAIHDAARTMGITRW
;
A
#
# COMPACT_ATOMS: atom_id res chain seq x y z
N MET A 1 7.11 -61.06 49.87
CA MET A 1 6.61 -59.72 49.45
C MET A 1 5.96 -59.07 50.66
N LYS A 2 6.71 -58.27 51.42
CA LYS A 2 6.28 -57.58 52.65
C LYS A 2 7.00 -56.21 52.74
N HIS A 3 6.26 -55.24 53.26
CA HIS A 3 6.41 -53.78 53.25
C HIS A 3 7.72 -53.17 53.74
N ALA A 4 8.02 -51.94 53.30
CA ALA A 4 8.23 -50.78 54.18
C ALA A 4 8.40 -49.46 53.39
N LEU A 5 7.51 -48.50 53.68
CA LEU A 5 7.71 -47.05 53.50
C LEU A 5 9.03 -46.60 54.17
N ARG A 6 9.69 -45.57 53.62
CA ARG A 6 9.88 -44.28 54.31
C ARG A 6 10.61 -43.23 53.46
N THR A 7 9.90 -42.13 53.33
CA THR A 7 10.24 -40.77 52.94
C THR A 7 11.51 -40.24 53.59
N THR A 8 12.40 -39.60 52.81
CA THR A 8 13.16 -38.42 53.26
C THR A 8 13.43 -37.49 52.07
N LEU A 9 12.91 -36.28 52.22
CA LEU A 9 13.09 -35.09 51.40
C LEU A 9 14.34 -34.35 51.90
N ALA A 10 15.18 -33.77 51.01
CA ALA A 10 15.71 -32.39 51.13
C ALA A 10 16.96 -32.12 50.26
N GLY A 11 16.91 -30.97 49.57
CA GLY A 11 18.07 -30.11 49.24
C GLY A 11 18.70 -30.37 47.87
N ALA A 12 18.95 -29.39 47.01
CA ALA A 12 18.65 -27.97 47.00
C ALA A 12 18.63 -27.55 45.52
N VAL A 13 17.61 -26.83 45.06
CA VAL A 13 17.60 -26.26 43.71
C VAL A 13 18.23 -24.88 43.79
N ALA A 14 19.44 -24.73 43.26
CA ALA A 14 20.07 -23.44 43.08
C ALA A 14 19.26 -22.61 42.08
N ALA A 15 18.64 -21.53 42.56
CA ALA A 15 18.01 -20.54 41.70
C ALA A 15 19.11 -19.72 41.01
N VAL A 16 19.35 -19.98 39.73
CA VAL A 16 20.09 -19.04 38.87
C VAL A 16 19.12 -17.92 38.50
N ALA A 17 19.31 -16.75 39.09
CA ALA A 17 18.63 -15.53 38.67
C ALA A 17 19.22 -15.10 37.31
N LEU A 18 18.59 -15.51 36.22
CA LEU A 18 18.83 -14.91 34.92
C LEU A 18 18.10 -13.57 34.90
N ALA A 19 18.82 -12.48 35.17
CA ALA A 19 18.33 -11.13 34.91
C ALA A 19 18.21 -10.96 33.39
N VAL A 20 17.03 -11.26 32.85
CA VAL A 20 16.68 -10.85 31.49
C VAL A 20 16.47 -9.34 31.53
N ALA A 21 17.44 -8.60 31.02
CA ALA A 21 17.27 -7.18 30.72
C ALA A 21 16.13 -7.06 29.70
N VAL A 22 14.95 -6.68 30.17
CA VAL A 22 13.84 -6.28 29.32
C VAL A 22 14.28 -4.96 28.67
N PRO A 23 14.53 -4.90 27.35
CA PRO A 23 14.74 -3.61 26.72
C PRO A 23 13.49 -2.75 26.95
N PRO A 24 13.61 -1.45 27.21
CA PRO A 24 12.45 -0.59 27.30
C PRO A 24 11.65 -0.76 26.01
N ALA A 25 10.34 -0.99 26.17
CA ALA A 25 9.40 -1.00 25.06
C ALA A 25 9.58 0.35 24.32
N VAL A 26 10.29 0.31 23.21
CA VAL A 26 10.29 1.39 22.24
C VAL A 26 8.84 1.52 21.82
N ALA A 27 8.20 2.61 22.24
CA ALA A 27 6.91 3.01 21.72
C ALA A 27 7.08 3.05 20.20
N SER A 28 6.53 2.04 19.52
CA SER A 28 6.33 2.12 18.09
C SER A 28 5.40 3.29 17.88
N SER A 29 5.96 4.43 17.51
CA SER A 29 5.22 5.48 16.84
C SER A 29 4.56 4.80 15.65
N SER A 30 3.27 4.48 15.80
CA SER A 30 2.41 3.95 14.75
C SER A 30 2.29 5.02 13.66
N GLN A 31 3.35 5.18 12.88
CA GLN A 31 3.30 5.91 11.64
C GLN A 31 2.48 5.02 10.72
N VAL A 32 1.20 5.37 10.57
CA VAL A 32 0.29 4.77 9.60
C VAL A 32 1.06 4.66 8.30
N ASP A 33 1.24 3.44 7.79
CA ASP A 33 1.95 3.14 6.55
C ASP A 33 1.32 3.96 5.42
N GLN A 34 1.89 5.13 5.16
CA GLN A 34 1.50 5.95 4.03
C GLN A 34 2.17 5.33 2.81
N PRO A 35 1.45 5.14 1.71
CA PRO A 35 2.07 4.59 0.52
C PRO A 35 3.26 5.45 0.10
N THR A 36 4.35 4.77 -0.24
CA THR A 36 5.65 5.36 -0.55
C THR A 36 5.50 6.41 -1.64
N LYS A 37 6.21 7.52 -1.48
CA LYS A 37 6.20 8.66 -2.41
C LYS A 37 6.78 8.20 -3.77
N VAL A 38 5.91 7.86 -4.70
CA VAL A 38 6.23 7.53 -6.10
C VAL A 38 6.78 8.77 -6.85
N PRO A 39 7.91 8.71 -7.58
CA PRO A 39 8.64 9.88 -8.09
C PRO A 39 7.93 10.83 -9.08
N CYS A 40 6.73 10.55 -9.60
CA CYS A 40 6.05 11.38 -10.60
C CYS A 40 5.14 12.49 -9.98
N PHE A 41 5.53 13.08 -8.85
CA PHE A 41 4.75 14.10 -8.14
C PHE A 41 4.82 15.52 -8.74
N ASP A 42 5.70 15.77 -9.71
CA ASP A 42 6.13 17.15 -9.97
C ASP A 42 5.19 17.98 -10.84
N THR A 43 4.04 17.46 -11.30
CA THR A 43 3.10 18.31 -12.05
C THR A 43 1.67 17.79 -12.01
N LEU A 44 0.98 17.96 -10.88
CA LEU A 44 -0.48 17.89 -10.84
C LEU A 44 -1.04 19.31 -10.94
N ALA A 45 -1.77 19.61 -12.01
CA ALA A 45 -2.51 20.86 -12.16
C ALA A 45 -3.53 21.04 -11.02
N PRO A 46 -3.86 22.29 -10.62
CA PRO A 46 -4.76 22.55 -9.51
C PRO A 46 -6.16 21.95 -9.72
N ARG A 47 -6.73 21.49 -8.60
CA ARG A 47 -8.04 20.84 -8.45
C ARG A 47 -9.17 21.69 -9.01
N GLY A 48 -10.07 21.08 -9.80
CA GLY A 48 -11.41 21.62 -10.02
C GLY A 48 -12.39 21.11 -8.95
N PRO A 49 -13.55 21.76 -8.75
CA PRO A 49 -14.51 21.44 -7.68
C PRO A 49 -15.25 20.09 -7.82
N ALA A 50 -14.92 19.25 -8.82
CA ALA A 50 -15.65 18.02 -9.14
C ALA A 50 -15.08 16.74 -8.53
N ASP A 51 -13.79 16.71 -8.16
CA ASP A 51 -13.17 15.50 -7.61
C ASP A 51 -13.39 15.39 -6.10
N PRO A 52 -13.52 14.17 -5.55
CA PRO A 52 -13.72 13.98 -4.13
C PRO A 52 -12.49 14.46 -3.35
N ALA A 53 -12.69 14.96 -2.12
CA ALA A 53 -11.56 15.34 -1.26
C ALA A 53 -10.72 14.12 -0.83
N ARG A 54 -11.37 12.95 -0.71
CA ARG A 54 -10.78 11.68 -0.28
C ARG A 54 -11.34 10.51 -1.10
N ILE A 55 -10.53 9.48 -1.25
CA ILE A 55 -10.85 8.24 -1.97
C ILE A 55 -10.92 7.11 -0.94
N GLY A 56 -11.94 6.26 -1.00
CA GLY A 56 -12.02 5.07 -0.13
C GLY A 56 -10.79 4.17 -0.31
N ALA A 57 -10.27 3.58 0.77
CA ALA A 57 -9.06 2.76 0.70
C ALA A 57 -9.22 1.56 -0.25
N GLY A 58 -10.38 0.91 -0.26
CA GLY A 58 -10.71 -0.16 -1.20
C GLY A 58 -10.69 0.31 -2.67
N ALA A 59 -11.26 1.48 -2.95
CA ALA A 59 -11.25 2.07 -4.29
C ALA A 59 -9.82 2.40 -4.78
N TYR A 60 -8.99 2.95 -3.90
CA TYR A 60 -7.57 3.18 -4.19
C TYR A 60 -6.83 1.87 -4.51
N ASN A 61 -7.04 0.83 -3.69
CA ASN A 61 -6.39 -0.47 -3.89
C ASN A 61 -6.87 -1.17 -5.16
N GLN A 62 -8.16 -1.05 -5.50
CA GLN A 62 -8.72 -1.59 -6.73
C GLN A 62 -8.16 -0.87 -7.96
N ALA A 63 -8.10 0.46 -7.93
CA ALA A 63 -7.48 1.26 -9.00
C ALA A 63 -6.01 0.89 -9.21
N ARG A 64 -5.24 0.74 -8.12
CA ARG A 64 -3.86 0.22 -8.17
C ARG A 64 -3.81 -1.14 -8.86
N SER A 65 -4.70 -2.07 -8.51
CA SER A 65 -4.75 -3.40 -9.12
C SER A 65 -5.05 -3.35 -10.62
N ILE A 66 -6.02 -2.52 -11.05
CA ILE A 66 -6.37 -2.34 -12.47
C ILE A 66 -5.13 -1.89 -13.26
N LEU A 67 -4.44 -0.87 -12.76
CA LEU A 67 -3.25 -0.32 -13.42
C LEU A 67 -2.09 -1.33 -13.44
N ALA A 68 -1.89 -2.07 -12.34
CA ALA A 68 -0.86 -3.10 -12.26
C ALA A 68 -1.10 -4.24 -13.26
N VAL A 69 -2.34 -4.71 -13.39
CA VAL A 69 -2.73 -5.72 -14.40
C VAL A 69 -2.52 -5.20 -15.81
N ALA A 70 -2.78 -3.92 -16.04
CA ALA A 70 -2.51 -3.24 -17.31
C ALA A 70 -1.01 -2.97 -17.58
N GLY A 71 -0.11 -3.40 -16.69
CA GLY A 71 1.33 -3.31 -16.90
C GLY A 71 2.01 -2.08 -16.31
N SER A 72 1.33 -1.28 -15.47
CA SER A 72 1.99 -0.19 -14.74
C SER A 72 2.87 -0.75 -13.62
N GLN A 73 4.19 -0.59 -13.79
CA GLN A 73 5.17 -1.03 -12.81
C GLN A 73 5.09 -0.18 -11.54
N THR A 74 4.84 1.11 -11.70
CA THR A 74 4.59 2.03 -10.59
C THR A 74 3.41 1.59 -9.76
N ALA A 75 2.26 1.28 -10.38
CA ALA A 75 1.09 0.81 -9.65
C ALA A 75 1.39 -0.52 -8.93
N ALA A 76 2.05 -1.46 -9.63
CA ALA A 76 2.44 -2.74 -9.05
C ALA A 76 3.36 -2.62 -7.82
N LYS A 77 4.24 -1.62 -7.80
CA LYS A 77 5.19 -1.36 -6.70
C LYS A 77 4.65 -0.46 -5.60
N SER A 78 3.58 0.30 -5.84
CA SER A 78 2.98 1.16 -4.82
C SER A 78 2.43 0.34 -3.65
N HIS A 79 2.35 0.91 -2.44
CA HIS A 79 1.74 0.20 -1.31
C HIS A 79 0.22 0.33 -1.31
N PRO A 80 -0.53 -0.74 -0.97
CA PRO A 80 -1.96 -0.62 -0.74
C PRO A 80 -2.23 0.23 0.51
N ALA A 81 -3.34 0.97 0.48
CA ALA A 81 -3.88 1.60 1.67
C ALA A 81 -4.49 0.51 2.58
N HIS A 82 -3.94 0.35 3.78
CA HIS A 82 -4.42 -0.59 4.78
C HIS A 82 -4.52 0.11 6.15
N GLY A 83 -5.39 -0.38 7.04
CA GLY A 83 -5.61 0.23 8.37
C GLY A 83 -6.29 1.61 8.36
N VAL A 84 -6.73 2.09 7.19
CA VAL A 84 -7.42 3.38 7.02
C VAL A 84 -8.68 3.21 6.18
N THR A 85 -9.68 4.07 6.41
CA THR A 85 -10.93 4.05 5.64
C THR A 85 -10.80 4.74 4.29
N SER A 86 -9.94 5.77 4.19
CA SER A 86 -9.77 6.57 2.99
C SER A 86 -8.40 7.25 2.94
N VAL A 87 -7.96 7.56 1.72
CA VAL A 87 -6.74 8.34 1.44
C VAL A 87 -7.11 9.69 0.82
N PRO A 88 -6.30 10.74 0.98
CA PRO A 88 -6.50 11.99 0.25
C PRO A 88 -6.48 11.80 -1.26
N VAL A 89 -7.26 12.57 -2.01
CA VAL A 89 -7.38 12.43 -3.48
C VAL A 89 -6.04 12.51 -4.22
N ARG A 90 -5.08 13.26 -3.66
CA ARG A 90 -3.72 13.40 -4.22
C ARG A 90 -3.05 12.04 -4.46
N TYR A 91 -3.34 11.02 -3.66
CA TYR A 91 -2.77 9.69 -3.83
C TYR A 91 -3.27 9.02 -5.10
N GLY A 92 -4.57 9.15 -5.38
CA GLY A 92 -5.16 8.62 -6.61
C GLY A 92 -4.71 9.39 -7.85
N THR A 93 -4.68 10.73 -7.80
CA THR A 93 -4.22 11.53 -8.94
C THR A 93 -2.75 11.27 -9.26
N SER A 94 -1.88 11.11 -8.26
CA SER A 94 -0.48 10.74 -8.48
C SER A 94 -0.32 9.35 -9.06
N LEU A 95 -1.11 8.38 -8.57
CA LEU A 95 -1.14 7.02 -9.13
C LEU A 95 -1.53 7.03 -10.62
N LEU A 96 -2.57 7.80 -10.99
CA LEU A 96 -3.02 7.94 -12.38
C LEU A 96 -1.97 8.65 -13.24
N ALA A 97 -1.41 9.76 -12.78
CA ALA A 97 -0.39 10.51 -13.53
C ALA A 97 0.83 9.64 -13.84
N CYS A 98 1.34 8.90 -12.85
CA CYS A 98 2.45 7.99 -13.08
C CYS A 98 2.13 6.87 -14.08
N ALA A 99 0.97 6.22 -13.93
CA ALA A 99 0.58 5.16 -14.85
C ALA A 99 0.37 5.68 -16.27
N ARG A 100 -0.18 6.90 -16.43
CA ARG A 100 -0.33 7.56 -17.73
C ARG A 100 1.00 7.72 -18.43
N ASP A 101 2.00 8.23 -17.73
CA ASP A 101 3.30 8.54 -18.32
C ASP A 101 4.04 7.24 -18.68
N GLU A 102 3.93 6.19 -17.84
CA GLU A 102 4.40 4.83 -18.17
C GLU A 102 3.72 4.26 -19.42
N PHE A 103 2.38 4.31 -19.48
CA PHE A 103 1.64 3.79 -20.62
C PHE A 103 1.97 4.54 -21.91
N ARG A 104 2.06 5.88 -21.86
CA ARG A 104 2.48 6.69 -23.01
C ARG A 104 3.89 6.35 -23.47
N HIS A 105 4.81 6.08 -22.53
CA HIS A 105 6.17 5.65 -22.85
C HIS A 105 6.17 4.29 -23.55
N ASN A 106 5.44 3.31 -23.00
CA ASN A 106 5.37 1.95 -23.52
C ASN A 106 4.68 1.91 -24.90
N ASP A 107 3.68 2.75 -25.10
CA ASP A 107 2.88 2.81 -26.32
C ASP A 107 3.45 3.77 -27.38
N ARG A 108 4.64 4.31 -27.17
CA ARG A 108 5.23 5.34 -28.05
C ARG A 108 5.29 4.93 -29.53
N ASN A 109 5.41 3.63 -29.81
CA ASN A 109 5.50 3.07 -31.16
C ASN A 109 4.19 2.39 -31.64
N ALA A 110 3.11 2.46 -30.86
CA ALA A 110 1.84 1.86 -31.25
C ALA A 110 1.21 2.61 -32.44
N PRO A 111 0.61 1.91 -33.42
CA PRO A 111 0.05 2.55 -34.62
C PRO A 111 -1.27 3.29 -34.36
N ARG A 112 -2.03 2.89 -33.34
CA ARG A 112 -3.29 3.53 -32.95
C ARG A 112 -3.25 3.93 -31.49
N LYS A 113 -3.51 5.22 -31.23
CA LYS A 113 -3.44 5.79 -29.88
C LYS A 113 -4.60 6.74 -29.62
N GLN A 114 -4.98 6.82 -28.36
CA GLN A 114 -5.88 7.81 -27.80
C GLN A 114 -5.19 8.47 -26.61
N SER A 115 -5.05 9.80 -26.65
CA SER A 115 -4.28 10.55 -25.63
C SER A 115 -2.86 10.02 -25.40
N GLY A 116 -2.20 9.53 -26.47
CA GLY A 116 -0.84 8.99 -26.43
C GLY A 116 -0.72 7.53 -25.93
N MET A 117 -1.82 6.85 -25.63
CA MET A 117 -1.85 5.45 -25.16
C MET A 117 -2.63 4.56 -26.13
N THR A 118 -2.38 3.26 -26.16
CA THR A 118 -3.21 2.27 -26.83
C THR A 118 -4.63 2.26 -26.24
N PRO A 119 -5.65 1.79 -26.98
CA PRO A 119 -7.00 1.65 -26.44
C PRO A 119 -7.06 0.84 -25.14
N TYR A 120 -6.21 -0.18 -25.01
CA TYR A 120 -6.11 -1.00 -23.80
C TYR A 120 -5.69 -0.18 -22.57
N HIS A 121 -4.56 0.53 -22.63
CA HIS A 121 -4.11 1.37 -21.53
C HIS A 121 -5.04 2.57 -21.28
N TYR A 122 -5.63 3.15 -22.34
CA TYR A 122 -6.60 4.23 -22.21
C TYR A 122 -7.82 3.79 -21.40
N ILE A 123 -8.38 2.61 -21.67
CA ILE A 123 -9.52 2.08 -20.91
C ILE A 123 -9.10 1.80 -19.46
N ALA A 124 -7.98 1.12 -19.24
CA ALA A 124 -7.51 0.76 -17.91
C ALA A 124 -7.34 1.98 -16.99
N ILE A 125 -6.75 3.07 -17.50
CA ILE A 125 -6.55 4.27 -16.68
C ILE A 125 -7.86 5.01 -16.39
N HIS A 126 -8.83 4.98 -17.31
CA HIS A 126 -10.16 5.55 -17.07
C HIS A 126 -10.99 4.70 -16.10
N ASP A 127 -10.87 3.37 -16.15
CA ASP A 127 -11.52 2.47 -15.19
C ASP A 127 -10.94 2.64 -13.79
N ALA A 128 -9.63 2.82 -13.67
CA ALA A 128 -8.98 3.15 -12.39
C ALA A 128 -9.46 4.51 -11.85
N ALA A 129 -9.55 5.54 -12.71
CA ALA A 129 -10.06 6.86 -12.30
C ALA A 129 -11.53 6.80 -11.86
N ARG A 130 -12.38 6.11 -12.63
CA ARG A 130 -13.80 5.89 -12.30
C ARG A 130 -13.96 5.17 -10.97
N THR A 131 -13.15 4.13 -10.73
CA THR A 131 -13.16 3.38 -9.46
C THR A 131 -12.91 4.30 -8.26
N MET A 132 -12.05 5.31 -8.41
CA MET A 132 -11.75 6.28 -7.35
C MET A 132 -12.70 7.48 -7.32
N GLY A 133 -13.63 7.59 -8.27
CA GLY A 133 -14.49 8.77 -8.43
C GLY A 133 -13.73 10.02 -8.90
N ILE A 134 -12.57 9.87 -9.54
CA ILE A 134 -11.76 10.99 -10.03
C ILE A 134 -12.12 11.26 -11.48
N THR A 135 -12.47 12.50 -11.78
CA THR A 135 -12.88 12.96 -13.11
C THR A 135 -11.81 13.82 -13.79
N ARG A 136 -10.87 14.41 -13.02
CA ARG A 136 -9.77 15.23 -13.55
C ARG A 136 -8.44 14.82 -12.89
N TRP A 137 -7.42 14.52 -13.70
CA TRP A 137 -6.12 14.00 -13.25
C TRP A 137 -5.03 14.14 -14.32
#